data_AF-A0A2S6QZQ3-F1
#
_entry.id   AF-A0A2S6QZQ3-F1
#
_cell.length_a   1.000
_cell.length_b   1.000
_cell.length_c   1.000
_cell.angle_alpha   90.00
_cell.angle_beta   90.00
_cell.angle_gamma   90.00
#
_symmetry.space_group_name_H-M   'P 1'
#
loop_
_entity.id
_entity.type
_entity.pdbx_description
1 polymer ?
#
loop_
_entity_poly.entity_id
_entity_poly.type
_entity_poly.pdbx_seq_one_letter_code
_entity_poly.pdbx_strand_id
1 'polypeptide(L)'
;MKGTIPRITSLLMAILLGVACAATSLHGTLANQKFSVPETVAITAGPFIAGSDAAEREAAYVLDEAAYGHNRTRKFGWYDRERKRASHDSPAFEITRTPITNSQYAAFVAETGHPAPDVDEATWKGYRLIHPFARTRRHAWRDGAPPDGRAAHPVVMVSHADATAYGAWLSAKTGQT
;
A
#
# COMPACT_ATOMS: atom_id res chain seq x y z
N MET A 1 -24.14 -59.67 -60.45
CA MET A 1 -23.91 -58.71 -61.54
C MET A 1 -23.68 -57.33 -60.93
N LYS A 2 -22.67 -56.60 -61.46
CA LYS A 2 -22.07 -55.31 -61.00
C LYS A 2 -21.18 -55.52 -59.76
N GLY A 3 -19.83 -55.55 -59.84
CA GLY A 3 -18.88 -54.58 -60.43
C GLY A 3 -18.62 -53.49 -59.38
N THR A 4 -17.41 -53.14 -58.89
CA THR A 4 -16.09 -52.98 -59.52
C THR A 4 -15.00 -52.83 -58.42
N ILE A 5 -13.73 -53.08 -58.78
CA ILE A 5 -12.50 -53.27 -57.96
C ILE A 5 -11.75 -51.92 -57.68
N PRO A 6 -10.49 -51.87 -57.13
CA PRO A 6 -10.04 -51.67 -55.74
C PRO A 6 -9.26 -50.34 -55.49
N ARG A 7 -8.67 -50.14 -54.29
CA ARG A 7 -7.21 -49.93 -54.03
C ARG A 7 -6.89 -49.14 -52.74
N ILE A 8 -5.64 -49.33 -52.26
CA ILE A 8 -4.74 -48.39 -51.52
C ILE A 8 -4.76 -48.47 -49.97
N THR A 9 -3.81 -49.25 -49.39
CA THR A 9 -2.58 -48.87 -48.62
C THR A 9 -2.80 -48.77 -47.10
N SER A 10 -2.07 -49.54 -46.28
CA SER A 10 -0.90 -49.13 -45.46
C SER A 10 -1.24 -48.04 -44.42
N LEU A 11 -0.85 -48.02 -43.15
CA LEU A 11 0.27 -48.61 -42.40
C LEU A 11 -0.04 -48.38 -40.89
N LEU A 12 0.66 -49.12 -40.03
CA LEU A 12 0.86 -48.95 -38.58
C LEU A 12 0.81 -47.50 -38.04
N MET A 13 0.39 -47.30 -36.79
CA MET A 13 1.32 -46.92 -35.70
C MET A 13 0.64 -46.96 -34.32
N ALA A 14 1.30 -47.63 -33.37
CA ALA A 14 1.04 -47.53 -31.94
C ALA A 14 1.43 -46.14 -31.43
N ILE A 15 0.63 -45.56 -30.53
CA ILE A 15 1.02 -44.37 -29.76
C ILE A 15 1.10 -44.78 -28.29
N LEU A 16 2.34 -44.88 -27.83
CA LEU A 16 2.70 -45.08 -26.43
C LEU A 16 2.35 -43.84 -25.60
N LEU A 17 1.86 -44.14 -24.41
CA LEU A 17 1.54 -43.24 -23.32
C LEU A 17 2.81 -42.53 -22.81
N GLY A 18 2.83 -41.20 -22.85
CA GLY A 18 3.85 -40.37 -22.20
C GLY A 18 3.17 -39.32 -21.33
N VAL A 19 2.96 -39.63 -20.05
CA VAL A 19 2.53 -38.65 -19.04
C VAL A 19 3.75 -37.82 -18.66
N ALA A 20 3.92 -36.66 -19.30
CA ALA A 20 4.83 -35.64 -18.81
C ALA A 20 4.15 -34.91 -17.66
N CYS A 21 4.55 -35.21 -16.43
CA CYS A 21 4.17 -34.46 -15.24
C CYS A 21 4.88 -33.10 -15.31
N ALA A 22 4.26 -32.13 -15.99
CA ALA A 22 4.69 -30.74 -15.92
C ALA A 22 4.32 -30.23 -14.52
N ALA A 23 5.31 -30.11 -13.64
CA ALA A 23 5.20 -29.32 -12.43
C ALA A 23 5.04 -27.85 -12.85
N THR A 24 3.81 -27.43 -13.16
CA THR A 24 3.46 -26.03 -13.29
C THR A 24 3.53 -25.43 -11.89
N SER A 25 4.66 -24.79 -11.57
CA SER A 25 4.69 -23.80 -10.50
C SER A 25 3.60 -22.78 -10.81
N LEU A 26 2.51 -22.78 -10.04
CA LEU A 26 1.57 -21.66 -9.98
C LEU A 26 2.33 -20.48 -9.37
N HIS A 27 3.21 -19.86 -10.15
CA HIS A 27 3.50 -18.46 -9.93
C HIS A 27 2.20 -17.76 -10.30
N GLY A 28 1.44 -17.41 -9.26
CA GLY A 28 0.28 -16.55 -9.38
C GLY A 28 0.65 -15.43 -10.32
N THR A 29 -0.12 -15.31 -11.40
CA THR A 29 0.06 -14.29 -12.41
C THR A 29 0.08 -12.96 -11.67
N LEU A 30 1.27 -12.38 -11.47
CA LEU A 30 1.44 -10.99 -11.06
C LEU A 30 0.75 -10.21 -12.16
N ALA A 31 -0.53 -9.95 -11.97
CA ALA A 31 -1.33 -9.15 -12.87
C ALA A 31 -0.53 -7.87 -13.04
N ASN A 32 -0.15 -7.66 -14.29
CA ASN A 32 0.68 -6.60 -14.84
C ASN A 32 0.06 -5.23 -14.56
N GLN A 33 -0.05 -4.85 -13.29
CA GLN A 33 -0.42 -3.51 -12.84
C GLN A 33 0.78 -2.65 -13.16
N LYS A 34 0.76 -2.06 -14.36
CA LYS A 34 1.76 -1.07 -14.78
C LYS A 34 1.83 -0.01 -13.70
N PHE A 35 3.04 0.17 -13.16
CA PHE A 35 3.35 1.23 -12.23
C PHE A 35 2.90 2.59 -12.81
N SER A 36 2.10 3.32 -12.04
CA SER A 36 1.78 4.72 -12.31
C SER A 36 2.56 5.62 -11.35
N VAL A 37 3.27 6.59 -11.92
CA VAL A 37 3.94 7.63 -11.12
C VAL A 37 2.87 8.35 -10.31
N PRO A 38 3.03 8.50 -8.98
CA PRO A 38 2.11 9.27 -8.17
C PRO A 38 1.99 10.70 -8.67
N GLU A 39 0.76 11.21 -8.78
CA GLU A 39 0.54 12.61 -9.08
C GLU A 39 1.06 13.47 -7.93
N THR A 40 1.81 14.52 -8.26
CA THR A 40 2.30 15.51 -7.30
C THR A 40 1.60 16.85 -7.48
N VAL A 41 1.62 17.65 -6.42
CA VAL A 41 1.19 19.06 -6.43
C VAL A 41 2.36 19.91 -5.97
N ALA A 42 2.64 20.97 -6.72
CA ALA A 42 3.65 21.96 -6.38
C ALA A 42 3.16 22.87 -5.25
N ILE A 43 3.96 23.00 -4.21
CA ILE A 43 3.80 23.95 -3.12
C ILE A 43 4.82 25.06 -3.31
N THR A 44 4.35 26.30 -3.44
CA THR A 44 5.22 27.46 -3.62
C THR A 44 6.02 27.77 -2.36
N ALA A 45 7.24 28.28 -2.53
CA ALA A 45 8.02 28.80 -1.41
C ALA A 45 7.27 29.94 -0.71
N GLY A 46 7.40 30.02 0.61
CA GLY A 46 6.84 31.13 1.37
C GLY A 46 6.64 30.85 2.85
N PRO A 47 6.18 31.87 3.58
CA PRO A 47 5.90 31.77 5.00
C PRO A 47 4.59 31.03 5.25
N PHE A 48 4.55 30.25 6.33
CA PHE A 48 3.36 29.63 6.87
C PHE A 48 3.41 29.60 8.40
N ILE A 49 2.24 29.45 9.03
CA ILE A 49 2.14 29.27 10.48
C ILE A 49 2.05 27.77 10.78
N ALA A 50 2.86 27.30 11.73
CA ALA A 50 2.80 25.94 12.24
C ALA A 50 2.65 25.93 13.76
N GLY A 51 2.08 24.84 14.28
CA GLY A 51 1.78 24.70 15.70
C GLY A 51 0.50 25.45 16.10
N SER A 52 0.23 25.46 17.40
CA SER A 52 -0.99 26.04 17.98
C SER A 52 -0.69 26.87 19.21
N ASP A 53 -1.51 27.88 19.45
CA ASP A 53 -1.52 28.64 20.70
C ASP A 53 -2.53 28.08 21.73
N ALA A 54 -2.60 28.71 22.90
CA ALA A 54 -3.47 28.25 23.98
C ALA A 54 -4.96 28.33 23.64
N ALA A 55 -5.38 29.34 22.87
CA ALA A 55 -6.78 29.52 22.51
C ALA A 55 -7.21 28.50 21.45
N GLU A 56 -6.34 28.22 20.47
CA GLU A 56 -6.57 27.17 19.45
C GLU A 56 -6.67 25.78 20.09
N ARG A 57 -5.79 25.45 21.06
CA ARG A 57 -5.85 24.17 21.80
C ARG A 57 -7.10 24.06 22.67
N GLU A 58 -7.49 25.15 23.33
CA GLU A 58 -8.71 25.20 24.12
C GLU A 58 -9.95 24.97 23.25
N ALA A 59 -9.99 25.61 22.08
CA ALA A 59 -11.07 25.40 21.11
C ALA A 59 -11.15 23.93 20.65
N ALA A 60 -10.01 23.29 20.39
CA ALA A 60 -9.98 21.86 20.03
C ALA A 60 -10.54 20.97 21.15
N TYR A 61 -10.18 21.23 22.42
CA TYR A 61 -10.75 20.50 23.56
C TYR A 61 -12.26 20.70 23.69
N VAL A 62 -12.76 21.92 23.51
CA VAL A 62 -14.21 22.21 23.56
C VAL A 62 -14.96 21.47 22.44
N LEU A 63 -14.41 21.47 21.21
CA LEU A 63 -15.00 20.75 20.07
C LEU A 63 -15.08 19.24 20.33
N ASP A 64 -14.00 18.65 20.84
CA ASP A 64 -13.97 17.23 21.19
C ASP A 64 -14.93 16.89 22.34
N GLU A 65 -15.00 17.73 23.37
CA GLU A 65 -15.93 17.53 24.49
C GLU A 65 -17.39 17.55 24.02
N ALA A 66 -17.73 18.47 23.11
CA ALA A 66 -19.05 18.54 22.49
C ALA A 66 -19.33 17.32 21.59
N ALA A 67 -18.35 16.88 20.79
CA ALA A 67 -18.51 15.77 19.85
C ALA A 67 -18.60 14.40 20.56
N TYR A 68 -17.79 14.18 21.60
CA TYR A 68 -17.73 12.90 22.30
C TYR A 68 -18.59 12.83 23.57
N GLY A 69 -19.07 13.97 24.08
CA GLY A 69 -19.82 14.05 25.34
C GLY A 69 -18.98 13.76 26.58
N HIS A 70 -17.65 13.89 26.50
CA HIS A 70 -16.72 13.67 27.62
C HIS A 70 -15.40 14.43 27.45
N ASN A 71 -14.68 14.70 28.55
CA ASN A 71 -13.43 15.47 28.57
C ASN A 71 -12.14 14.64 28.51
N ARG A 72 -12.18 13.43 27.94
CA ARG A 72 -11.02 12.53 27.92
C ARG A 72 -9.82 13.15 27.18
N THR A 73 -10.03 13.80 26.05
CA THR A 73 -8.93 14.36 25.24
C THR A 73 -8.19 15.45 26.00
N ARG A 74 -8.92 16.30 26.75
CA ARG A 74 -8.35 17.24 27.73
C ARG A 74 -7.64 16.56 28.89
N LYS A 75 -8.30 15.60 29.56
CA LYS A 75 -7.73 14.89 30.71
C LYS A 75 -6.39 14.21 30.37
N PHE A 76 -6.25 13.75 29.13
CA PHE A 76 -5.03 13.10 28.64
C PHE A 76 -4.09 14.03 27.87
N GLY A 77 -4.39 15.34 27.81
CA GLY A 77 -3.50 16.34 27.23
C GLY A 77 -3.19 16.14 25.75
N TRP A 78 -4.17 15.73 24.94
CA TRP A 78 -3.95 15.36 23.53
C TRP A 78 -3.28 16.46 22.69
N TYR A 79 -3.57 17.73 23.00
CA TYR A 79 -3.03 18.89 22.27
C TYR A 79 -1.88 19.59 23.01
N ASP A 80 -1.53 19.14 24.23
CA ASP A 80 -0.54 19.82 25.07
C ASP A 80 0.87 19.77 24.47
N ARG A 81 1.15 18.73 23.70
CA ARG A 81 2.44 18.49 23.04
C ARG A 81 2.54 19.10 21.64
N GLU A 82 1.50 19.79 21.19
CA GLU A 82 1.60 20.53 19.94
C GLU A 82 2.69 21.60 20.04
N ARG A 83 3.40 21.82 18.93
CA ARG A 83 4.44 22.85 18.86
C ARG A 83 3.81 24.22 19.10
N LYS A 84 4.56 25.13 19.72
CA LYS A 84 4.12 26.52 19.89
C LYS A 84 3.90 27.15 18.52
N ARG A 85 2.79 27.87 18.35
CA ARG A 85 2.47 28.65 17.15
C ARG A 85 3.63 29.58 16.77
N ALA A 86 4.15 29.43 15.56
CA ALA A 86 5.22 30.27 15.02
C ALA A 86 5.15 30.35 13.49
N SER A 87 5.68 31.45 12.95
CA SER A 87 5.91 31.59 11.51
C SER A 87 7.18 30.85 11.11
N HIS A 88 7.09 30.13 10.00
CA HIS A 88 8.18 29.38 9.39
C HIS A 88 8.19 29.64 7.89
N ASP A 89 9.36 29.65 7.28
CA ASP A 89 9.50 29.68 5.83
C ASP A 89 9.74 28.26 5.32
N SER A 90 9.09 27.92 4.20
CA SER A 90 9.37 26.70 3.46
C SER A 90 9.92 27.04 2.08
N PRO A 91 10.93 26.31 1.56
CA PRO A 91 11.24 26.34 0.14
C PRO A 91 10.06 25.79 -0.68
N ALA A 92 10.12 25.97 -2.00
CA ALA A 92 9.20 25.30 -2.91
C ALA A 92 9.52 23.80 -2.95
N PHE A 93 8.49 22.97 -2.96
CA PHE A 93 8.61 21.51 -3.05
C PHE A 93 7.37 20.92 -3.70
N GLU A 94 7.45 19.66 -4.09
CA GLU A 94 6.29 18.89 -4.54
C GLU A 94 5.91 17.85 -3.49
N ILE A 95 4.62 17.58 -3.36
CA ILE A 95 4.11 16.52 -2.49
C ILE A 95 3.06 15.70 -3.26
N THR A 96 3.01 14.39 -3.00
CA THR A 96 2.01 13.52 -3.61
C THR A 96 0.60 14.01 -3.30
N ARG A 97 -0.26 14.15 -4.31
CA ARG A 97 -1.65 14.63 -4.15
C ARG A 97 -2.46 13.73 -3.22
N THR A 98 -2.23 12.44 -3.29
CA THR A 98 -2.87 11.42 -2.46
C THR A 98 -1.82 10.59 -1.73
N PRO A 99 -2.18 9.93 -0.61
CA PRO A 99 -1.34 8.89 -0.05
C PRO A 99 -0.99 7.82 -1.10
N ILE A 100 0.19 7.22 -0.96
CA ILE A 100 0.63 6.13 -1.83
C ILE A 100 -0.38 4.98 -1.75
N THR A 101 -0.80 4.49 -2.91
CA THR A 101 -1.80 3.42 -3.03
C THR A 101 -1.19 2.04 -2.94
N ASN A 102 -2.02 1.03 -2.67
CA ASN A 102 -1.58 -0.36 -2.69
C ASN A 102 -0.97 -0.78 -4.04
N SER A 103 -1.55 -0.36 -5.18
CA SER A 103 -1.00 -0.72 -6.49
C SER A 103 0.37 -0.07 -6.76
N GLN A 104 0.58 1.16 -6.31
CA GLN A 104 1.88 1.84 -6.41
C GLN A 104 2.93 1.16 -5.54
N TYR A 105 2.59 0.81 -4.29
CA TYR A 105 3.49 0.08 -3.41
C TYR A 105 3.74 -1.36 -3.89
N ALA A 106 2.76 -2.00 -4.55
CA ALA A 106 2.92 -3.35 -5.09
C ALA A 106 3.96 -3.40 -6.21
N ALA A 107 4.07 -2.33 -7.00
CA ALA A 107 5.13 -2.21 -8.00
C ALA A 107 6.52 -2.18 -7.37
N PHE A 108 6.68 -1.49 -6.24
CA PHE A 108 7.92 -1.48 -5.45
C PHE A 108 8.27 -2.87 -4.94
N VAL A 109 7.32 -3.55 -4.28
CA VAL A 109 7.49 -4.93 -3.79
C VAL A 109 7.87 -5.89 -4.91
N ALA A 110 7.17 -5.84 -6.04
CA ALA A 110 7.41 -6.73 -7.17
C ALA A 110 8.79 -6.52 -7.83
N GLU A 111 9.25 -5.28 -7.91
CA GLU A 111 10.53 -4.95 -8.58
C GLU A 111 11.75 -5.18 -7.68
N THR A 112 11.62 -4.92 -6.38
CA THR A 112 12.75 -4.97 -5.44
C THR A 112 12.82 -6.26 -4.63
N GLY A 113 11.72 -7.04 -4.59
CA GLY A 113 11.58 -8.16 -3.66
C GLY A 113 11.41 -7.71 -2.20
N HIS A 114 11.15 -6.43 -1.94
CA HIS A 114 10.88 -5.92 -0.58
C HIS A 114 9.67 -6.63 0.03
N PRO A 115 9.65 -6.94 1.34
CA PRO A 115 8.50 -7.59 1.97
C PRO A 115 7.21 -6.78 1.80
N ALA A 116 6.09 -7.47 1.58
CA ALA A 116 4.78 -6.85 1.63
C ALA A 116 4.52 -6.27 3.04
N PRO A 117 3.81 -5.13 3.14
CA PRO A 117 3.61 -4.46 4.42
C PRO A 117 2.69 -5.29 5.31
N ASP A 118 3.12 -5.50 6.55
CA ASP A 118 2.33 -6.14 7.59
C ASP A 118 2.79 -5.68 8.98
N VAL A 119 2.01 -6.03 9.99
CA VAL A 119 2.37 -5.88 11.39
C VAL A 119 2.06 -7.18 12.12
N ASP A 120 2.97 -7.66 12.95
CA ASP A 120 2.72 -8.82 13.81
C ASP A 120 1.94 -8.43 15.09
N GLU A 121 1.42 -9.44 15.79
CA GLU A 121 0.59 -9.22 16.98
C GLU A 121 1.37 -8.62 18.15
N ALA A 122 2.65 -8.98 18.33
CA ALA A 122 3.48 -8.47 19.42
C ALA A 122 3.77 -6.97 19.21
N THR A 123 4.13 -6.59 17.98
CA THR A 123 4.32 -5.21 17.55
C THR A 123 3.04 -4.40 17.72
N TRP A 124 1.89 -4.92 17.25
CA TRP A 124 0.60 -4.24 17.39
C TRP A 124 0.21 -4.02 18.86
N LYS A 125 0.43 -5.04 19.72
CA LYS A 125 0.22 -4.92 21.17
C LYS A 125 1.14 -3.85 21.78
N GLY A 126 2.37 -3.73 21.28
CA GLY A 126 3.34 -2.71 21.68
C GLY A 126 2.84 -1.27 21.45
N TYR A 127 1.99 -1.04 20.45
CA TYR A 127 1.40 0.28 20.19
C TYR A 127 0.38 0.72 21.24
N ARG A 128 -0.12 -0.22 22.07
CA ARG A 128 -1.10 0.06 23.14
C ARG A 128 -2.36 0.78 22.65
N LEU A 129 -2.78 0.46 21.42
CA LEU A 129 -4.01 0.99 20.81
C LEU A 129 -5.24 0.29 21.41
N ILE A 130 -6.37 0.99 21.40
CA ILE A 130 -7.68 0.43 21.81
C ILE A 130 -8.25 -0.57 20.81
N HIS A 131 -7.62 -0.74 19.64
CA HIS A 131 -8.11 -1.57 18.56
C HIS A 131 -7.48 -2.97 18.60
N PRO A 132 -8.26 -4.05 18.49
CA PRO A 132 -7.72 -5.41 18.51
C PRO A 132 -6.92 -5.71 17.24
N PHE A 133 -5.88 -6.53 17.37
CA PHE A 133 -5.02 -6.97 16.25
C PHE A 133 -5.82 -7.52 15.08
N ALA A 134 -6.89 -8.29 15.34
CA ALA A 134 -7.75 -8.85 14.30
C ALA A 134 -8.31 -7.80 13.31
N ARG A 135 -8.45 -6.52 13.71
CA ARG A 135 -8.87 -5.45 12.80
C ARG A 135 -7.85 -5.16 11.70
N THR A 136 -6.56 -5.42 11.91
CA THR A 136 -5.53 -5.13 10.91
C THR A 136 -5.59 -6.11 9.75
N ARG A 137 -5.99 -7.36 10.01
CA ARG A 137 -5.90 -8.49 9.07
C ARG A 137 -6.69 -8.29 7.76
N ARG A 138 -7.74 -7.47 7.76
CA ARG A 138 -8.47 -7.10 6.52
C ARG A 138 -7.63 -6.27 5.54
N HIS A 139 -6.51 -5.72 5.99
CA HIS A 139 -5.57 -4.95 5.17
C HIS A 139 -4.29 -5.72 4.85
N ALA A 140 -4.09 -6.89 5.48
CA ALA A 140 -2.89 -7.68 5.27
C ALA A 140 -2.87 -8.23 3.85
N TRP A 141 -1.71 -8.13 3.23
CA TRP A 141 -1.47 -8.66 1.91
C TRP A 141 -1.36 -10.18 1.96
N ARG A 142 -1.72 -10.85 0.87
CA ARG A 142 -1.59 -12.32 0.73
C ARG A 142 -0.76 -12.60 -0.51
N ASP A 143 0.25 -13.45 -0.36
CA ASP A 143 1.15 -13.85 -1.45
C ASP A 143 1.76 -12.65 -2.20
N GLY A 144 2.09 -11.57 -1.48
CA GLY A 144 2.65 -10.34 -2.04
C GLY A 144 1.64 -9.42 -2.74
N ALA A 145 0.34 -9.74 -2.70
CA ALA A 145 -0.72 -8.95 -3.32
C ALA A 145 -1.60 -8.22 -2.29
N PRO A 146 -2.05 -6.98 -2.59
CA PRO A 146 -2.97 -6.25 -1.73
C PRO A 146 -4.36 -6.90 -1.70
N PRO A 147 -5.19 -6.59 -0.68
CA PRO A 147 -6.56 -7.11 -0.60
C PRO A 147 -7.42 -6.74 -1.82
N ASP A 148 -8.30 -7.66 -2.21
CA ASP A 148 -9.19 -7.49 -3.36
C ASP A 148 -10.00 -6.19 -3.27
N GLY A 149 -10.12 -5.50 -4.41
CA GLY A 149 -10.84 -4.23 -4.52
C GLY A 149 -10.17 -3.04 -3.82
N ARG A 150 -8.96 -3.19 -3.28
CA ARG A 150 -8.26 -2.12 -2.54
C ARG A 150 -7.02 -1.55 -3.23
N ALA A 151 -6.83 -1.84 -4.51
CA ALA A 151 -5.67 -1.37 -5.27
C ALA A 151 -5.47 0.15 -5.18
N ALA A 152 -6.54 0.95 -5.27
CA ALA A 152 -6.50 2.41 -5.18
C ALA A 152 -6.58 2.98 -3.75
N HIS A 153 -6.71 2.13 -2.73
CA HIS A 153 -6.70 2.58 -1.33
C HIS A 153 -5.25 2.85 -0.88
N PRO A 154 -5.05 3.72 0.14
CA PRO A 154 -3.74 3.90 0.75
C PRO A 154 -3.16 2.57 1.22
N VAL A 155 -1.88 2.36 0.95
CA VAL A 155 -1.12 1.27 1.60
C VAL A 155 -0.98 1.59 3.08
N VAL A 156 -1.14 0.58 3.94
CA VAL A 156 -1.10 0.70 5.40
C VAL A 156 -0.21 -0.39 5.99
N MET A 157 0.11 -0.28 7.29
CA MET A 157 1.07 -1.16 7.97
C MET A 157 2.47 -1.10 7.34
N VAL A 158 2.81 0.08 6.82
CA VAL A 158 4.13 0.44 6.32
C VAL A 158 4.89 1.08 7.47
N SER A 159 6.07 0.56 7.82
CA SER A 159 6.92 1.18 8.83
C SER A 159 7.59 2.45 8.27
N HIS A 160 8.23 3.24 9.14
CA HIS A 160 9.05 4.36 8.68
C HIS A 160 10.18 3.90 7.74
N ALA A 161 10.84 2.78 8.06
CA ALA A 161 11.91 2.24 7.22
C ALA A 161 11.40 1.82 5.84
N ASP A 162 10.23 1.18 5.78
CA ASP A 162 9.58 0.81 4.52
C ASP A 162 9.21 2.03 3.68
N ALA A 163 8.70 3.10 4.32
CA ALA A 163 8.37 4.35 3.65
C ALA A 163 9.62 5.04 3.09
N THR A 164 10.73 5.05 3.84
CA THR A 164 12.03 5.57 3.37
C THR A 164 12.56 4.75 2.19
N ALA A 165 12.49 3.42 2.26
CA ALA A 165 12.93 2.54 1.17
C ALA A 165 12.08 2.74 -0.10
N TYR A 166 10.76 2.83 0.05
CA TYR A 166 9.86 3.15 -1.06
C TYR A 166 10.18 4.52 -1.67
N GLY A 167 10.41 5.54 -0.84
CA GLY A 167 10.78 6.88 -1.32
C GLY A 167 12.07 6.87 -2.13
N ALA A 168 13.11 6.19 -1.65
CA ALA A 168 14.38 6.06 -2.37
C ALA A 168 14.22 5.32 -3.71
N TRP A 169 13.45 4.24 -3.74
CA TRP A 169 13.13 3.53 -4.98
C TRP A 169 12.35 4.41 -5.95
N LEU A 170 11.34 5.13 -5.46
CA LEU A 170 10.52 6.02 -6.29
C LEU A 170 11.39 7.11 -6.91
N SER A 171 12.27 7.74 -6.12
CA SER A 171 13.22 8.74 -6.60
C SER A 171 14.15 8.20 -7.69
N ALA A 172 14.70 7.00 -7.51
CA ALA A 172 15.52 6.36 -8.53
C ALA A 172 14.73 6.07 -9.82
N LYS A 173 13.43 5.73 -9.69
CA LYS A 173 12.56 5.37 -10.81
C LYS A 173 12.04 6.59 -11.60
N THR A 174 11.85 7.74 -10.94
CA THR A 174 11.29 8.95 -11.56
C THR A 174 12.32 10.04 -11.82
N GLY A 175 13.51 9.96 -11.20
CA GLY A 175 14.51 11.03 -11.23
C GLY A 175 14.16 12.26 -10.38
N GLN A 176 13.12 12.17 -9.54
CA GLN A 176 12.68 13.25 -8.65
C GLN A 176 13.15 12.99 -7.21
N THR A 177 13.58 14.02 -6.48
CA THR A 177 14.10 13.93 -5.10
C THR A 177 13.41 14.93 -4.19
#